data_AF-A0A937H9Y3-F1
#
_entry.id   AF-A0A937H9Y3-F1
#
_cell.length_a   1.000
_cell.length_b   1.000
_cell.length_c   1.000
_cell.angle_alpha   90.00
_cell.angle_beta   90.00
_cell.angle_gamma   90.00
#
_symmetry.space_group_name_H-M   'P 1'
#
loop_
_entity.id
_entity.type
_entity.pdbx_description
1 polymer ?
#
loop_
_entity_poly.entity_id
_entity_poly.type
_entity_poly.pdbx_seq_one_letter_code
_entity_poly.pdbx_strand_id
1 'polypeptide(L)'
;MTSDFSNSILKTILKIVGLSLLIYVVYKVHILIIYLLIASILSLIFRPVFNFFTHKLKFNITLASIVTLLLIILILAGLISLLIPLVLEQGKNLSLLNVNALESKFNLLFSELNNYLTRFNLNIEDSIINVEEFSKQSVQAIPIILNSVGGVLGSFTLGLLSVLFITFFFLRDSIKFEKWIILLLPNTYTKRANKSFREINNLLSRYFLGLILQITILFIFYTIILLILRVEDAIVIAFLCSLL
;
A
#
# COMPACT_ATOMS: atom_id res chain seq x y z
N MET A 1 54.01 -23.28 16.32
CA MET A 1 53.76 -21.84 16.04
C MET A 1 52.98 -21.59 14.74
N THR A 2 53.17 -22.38 13.68
CA THR A 2 52.46 -22.19 12.39
C THR A 2 51.00 -22.68 12.36
N SER A 3 50.63 -23.65 13.21
CA SER A 3 49.27 -24.22 13.27
C SER A 3 48.22 -23.26 13.87
N ASP A 4 48.59 -22.45 14.86
CA ASP A 4 47.69 -21.48 15.50
C ASP A 4 47.34 -20.31 14.58
N PHE A 5 48.27 -19.92 13.73
CA PHE A 5 48.07 -18.86 12.74
C PHE A 5 47.10 -19.31 11.64
N SER A 6 47.29 -20.53 11.12
CA SER A 6 46.41 -21.11 10.10
C SER A 6 44.97 -21.32 10.61
N ASN A 7 44.80 -21.77 11.86
CA ASN A 7 43.48 -21.93 12.48
C ASN A 7 42.77 -20.58 12.71
N SER A 8 43.51 -19.54 13.04
CA SER A 8 42.96 -18.19 13.24
C SER A 8 42.51 -17.55 11.92
N ILE A 9 43.29 -17.75 10.84
CA ILE A 9 42.92 -17.31 9.48
C ILE A 9 41.69 -18.06 8.99
N LEU A 10 41.64 -19.39 9.16
CA LEU A 10 40.52 -20.21 8.71
C LEU A 10 39.21 -19.85 9.45
N LYS A 11 39.26 -19.60 10.77
CA LYS A 11 38.11 -19.07 11.53
C LYS A 11 37.67 -17.69 11.06
N THR A 12 38.61 -16.83 10.67
CA THR A 12 38.31 -15.48 10.19
C THR A 12 37.66 -15.52 8.81
N ILE A 13 38.19 -16.32 7.88
CA ILE A 13 37.60 -16.56 6.57
C ILE A 13 36.19 -17.16 6.73
N LEU A 14 36.01 -18.15 7.61
CA LEU A 14 34.69 -18.75 7.86
C LEU A 14 33.68 -17.71 8.37
N LYS A 15 34.08 -16.81 9.26
CA LYS A 15 33.23 -15.71 9.74
C LYS A 15 32.88 -14.72 8.62
N ILE A 16 33.85 -14.35 7.79
CA ILE A 16 33.64 -13.43 6.66
C ILE A 16 32.70 -14.05 5.63
N VAL A 17 32.92 -15.32 5.26
CA VAL A 17 32.05 -16.07 4.34
C VAL A 17 30.66 -16.21 4.94
N GLY A 18 30.55 -16.56 6.22
CA GLY A 18 29.28 -16.65 6.93
C GLY A 18 28.52 -15.33 6.96
N LEU A 19 29.20 -14.21 7.22
CA LEU A 19 28.61 -12.89 7.22
C LEU A 19 28.16 -12.47 5.81
N SER A 20 29.00 -12.71 4.79
CA SER A 20 28.68 -12.44 3.38
C SER A 20 27.45 -13.22 2.92
N LEU A 21 27.37 -14.51 3.27
CA LEU A 21 26.22 -15.36 2.96
C LEU A 21 24.96 -14.87 3.66
N LEU A 22 25.06 -14.45 4.92
CA LEU A 22 23.94 -13.88 5.67
C LEU A 22 23.43 -12.58 5.04
N ILE A 23 24.34 -11.67 4.66
CA ILE A 23 23.98 -10.43 3.94
C ILE A 23 23.31 -10.75 2.60
N TYR A 24 23.81 -11.74 1.86
CA TYR A 24 23.22 -12.16 0.59
C TYR A 24 21.80 -12.73 0.75
N VAL A 25 21.57 -13.57 1.78
CA VAL A 25 20.24 -14.07 2.11
C VAL A 25 19.31 -12.92 2.46
N VAL A 26 19.72 -12.00 3.33
CA VAL A 26 18.94 -10.81 3.72
C VAL A 26 18.57 -9.97 2.50
N TYR A 27 19.51 -9.76 1.58
CA TYR A 27 19.26 -9.04 0.33
C TYR A 27 18.21 -9.74 -0.55
N LYS A 28 18.29 -11.07 -0.69
CA LYS A 28 17.31 -11.85 -1.45
C LYS A 28 15.92 -11.87 -0.83
N VAL A 29 15.80 -11.79 0.50
CA VAL A 29 14.50 -11.83 1.21
C VAL A 29 14.00 -10.46 1.68
N HIS A 30 14.62 -9.35 1.25
CA HIS A 30 14.28 -8.00 1.75
C HIS A 30 12.79 -7.67 1.62
N ILE A 31 12.13 -8.12 0.55
CA ILE A 31 10.70 -7.90 0.32
C ILE A 31 9.84 -8.56 1.42
N LEU A 32 10.24 -9.73 1.92
CA LEU A 32 9.56 -10.43 3.01
C LEU A 32 9.76 -9.71 4.35
N ILE A 33 10.94 -9.11 4.56
CA ILE A 33 11.21 -8.29 5.75
C ILE A 33 10.29 -7.07 5.76
N ILE A 34 10.10 -6.41 4.61
CA ILE A 34 9.15 -5.30 4.46
C ILE A 34 7.72 -5.76 4.78
N TYR A 35 7.29 -6.91 4.26
CA TYR A 35 5.96 -7.46 4.57
C TYR A 35 5.78 -7.77 6.05
N LEU A 36 6.82 -8.29 6.71
CA LEU A 36 6.80 -8.54 8.15
C LEU A 36 6.68 -7.24 8.96
N LEU A 37 7.42 -6.18 8.58
CA LEU A 37 7.32 -4.87 9.22
C LEU A 37 5.91 -4.27 9.08
N ILE A 38 5.35 -4.28 7.87
CA ILE A 38 4.00 -3.77 7.61
C ILE A 38 2.98 -4.58 8.42
N ALA A 39 3.07 -5.91 8.37
CA ALA A 39 2.18 -6.79 9.11
C ALA A 39 2.29 -6.60 10.63
N SER A 40 3.50 -6.31 11.14
CA SER A 40 3.75 -5.97 12.54
C SER A 40 2.99 -4.73 12.95
N ILE A 41 3.14 -3.64 12.19
CA ILE A 41 2.46 -2.38 12.44
C ILE A 41 0.94 -2.59 12.37
N LEU A 42 0.46 -3.26 11.32
CA LEU A 42 -0.96 -3.52 11.11
C LEU A 42 -1.55 -4.37 12.25
N SER A 43 -0.86 -5.41 12.69
CA SER A 43 -1.29 -6.24 13.83
C SER A 43 -1.37 -5.43 15.13
N LEU A 44 -0.51 -4.43 15.30
CA LEU A 44 -0.49 -3.57 16.48
C LEU A 44 -1.70 -2.62 16.48
N ILE A 45 -1.99 -2.03 15.32
CA ILE A 45 -3.14 -1.14 15.11
C ILE A 45 -4.45 -1.87 15.43
N PHE A 46 -4.58 -3.11 14.95
CA PHE A 46 -5.80 -3.92 15.14
C PHE A 46 -5.81 -4.75 16.42
N ARG A 47 -4.75 -4.69 17.24
CA ARG A 47 -4.70 -5.37 18.53
C ARG A 47 -5.81 -4.97 19.52
N PRO A 48 -6.21 -3.69 19.67
CA PRO A 48 -7.37 -3.34 20.50
C PRO A 48 -8.66 -4.01 20.02
N VAL A 49 -8.88 -4.10 18.70
CA VAL A 49 -10.03 -4.77 18.09
C VAL A 49 -9.98 -6.28 18.37
N PHE A 50 -8.81 -6.90 18.20
CA PHE A 50 -8.58 -8.30 18.56
C PHE A 50 -8.84 -8.56 20.05
N ASN A 51 -8.33 -7.71 20.94
CA ASN A 51 -8.52 -7.80 22.38
C ASN A 51 -9.99 -7.60 22.78
N PHE A 52 -10.73 -6.77 22.05
CA PHE A 52 -12.17 -6.63 22.22
C PHE A 52 -12.89 -7.96 21.91
N PHE A 53 -12.55 -8.62 20.81
CA PHE A 53 -13.11 -9.94 20.47
C PHE A 53 -12.74 -11.03 21.49
N THR A 54 -11.50 -11.05 21.99
CA THR A 54 -11.07 -12.07 22.97
C THR A 54 -11.60 -11.81 24.38
N HIS A 55 -11.55 -10.57 24.89
CA HIS A 55 -11.91 -10.28 26.27
C HIS A 55 -13.38 -9.92 26.48
N LYS A 56 -14.02 -9.18 25.56
CA LYS A 56 -15.43 -8.77 25.70
C LYS A 56 -16.38 -9.82 25.12
N LEU A 57 -16.09 -10.33 23.92
CA LEU A 57 -16.91 -11.34 23.23
C LEU A 57 -16.50 -12.78 23.54
N LYS A 58 -15.43 -13.00 24.31
CA LYS A 58 -14.94 -14.31 24.78
C LYS A 58 -14.67 -15.32 23.66
N PHE A 59 -14.27 -14.86 22.47
CA PHE A 59 -13.91 -15.75 21.37
C PHE A 59 -12.60 -16.48 21.64
N ASN A 60 -12.47 -17.70 21.11
CA ASN A 60 -11.19 -18.41 21.07
C ASN A 60 -10.16 -17.58 20.27
N ILE A 61 -8.89 -17.63 20.67
CA ILE A 61 -7.79 -16.84 20.08
C ILE A 61 -7.76 -16.95 18.54
N THR A 62 -7.92 -18.16 18.00
CA THR A 62 -7.96 -18.38 16.55
C THR A 62 -9.16 -17.69 15.89
N LEU A 63 -10.36 -17.83 16.46
CA LEU A 63 -11.58 -17.19 15.95
C LEU A 63 -11.49 -15.67 16.00
N ALA A 64 -11.03 -15.11 17.13
CA ALA A 64 -10.81 -13.69 17.25
C ALA A 64 -9.81 -13.15 16.20
N SER A 65 -8.78 -13.94 15.87
CA SER A 65 -7.80 -13.56 14.84
C SER A 65 -8.43 -13.55 13.45
N ILE A 66 -9.23 -14.58 13.11
CA ILE A 66 -9.94 -14.67 11.82
C ILE A 66 -10.93 -13.51 11.68
N VAL A 67 -11.74 -13.24 12.70
CA VAL A 67 -12.74 -12.17 12.67
C VAL A 67 -12.07 -10.80 12.56
N THR A 68 -10.97 -10.57 13.29
CA THR A 68 -10.20 -9.33 13.18
C THR A 68 -9.63 -9.16 11.77
N LEU A 69 -9.09 -10.23 11.18
CA LEU A 69 -8.56 -10.20 9.82
C LEU A 69 -9.65 -9.96 8.78
N LEU A 70 -10.83 -10.56 8.95
CA LEU A 70 -11.99 -10.33 8.10
C LEU A 70 -12.43 -8.87 8.18
N LEU A 71 -12.41 -8.27 9.37
CA LEU A 71 -12.69 -6.85 9.57
C LEU A 71 -11.65 -5.96 8.87
N ILE A 72 -10.36 -6.31 8.90
CA ILE A 72 -9.31 -5.60 8.14
C ILE A 72 -9.61 -5.67 6.64
N ILE A 73 -9.92 -6.86 6.12
CA ILE A 73 -10.28 -7.05 4.71
C ILE A 73 -11.51 -6.22 4.35
N LEU A 74 -12.53 -6.20 5.21
CA LEU A 74 -13.76 -5.45 5.00
C LEU A 74 -13.51 -3.94 4.96
N ILE A 75 -12.65 -3.42 5.84
CA ILE A 75 -12.23 -2.01 5.80
C ILE A 75 -11.49 -1.71 4.49
N LEU A 76 -10.52 -2.55 4.09
CA LEU A 76 -9.77 -2.38 2.83
C LEU A 76 -10.68 -2.47 1.59
N ALA A 77 -11.60 -3.42 1.56
CA ALA A 77 -12.55 -3.56 0.48
C ALA A 77 -13.53 -2.37 0.43
N GLY A 78 -13.99 -1.89 1.59
CA GLY A 78 -14.82 -0.69 1.70
C GLY A 78 -14.11 0.56 1.18
N LEU A 79 -12.84 0.73 1.53
CA LEU A 79 -11.97 1.78 1.01
C LEU A 79 -11.88 1.76 -0.52
N ILE A 80 -11.56 0.60 -1.10
CA ILE A 80 -11.43 0.44 -2.55
C ILE A 80 -12.79 0.67 -3.23
N SER A 81 -13.87 0.13 -2.66
CA SER A 81 -15.23 0.30 -3.18
C SER A 81 -15.69 1.75 -3.20
N LEU A 82 -15.22 2.58 -2.25
CA LEU A 82 -15.53 4.00 -2.18
C LEU A 82 -14.80 4.81 -3.26
N LEU A 83 -13.60 4.37 -3.65
CA LEU A 83 -12.76 5.03 -4.66
C LEU A 83 -13.21 4.73 -6.10
N ILE A 84 -13.71 3.51 -6.37
CA ILE A 84 -14.17 3.11 -7.71
C ILE A 84 -15.18 4.10 -8.33
N PRO A 85 -16.31 4.44 -7.68
CA PRO A 85 -17.30 5.35 -8.27
C PRO A 85 -16.72 6.75 -8.53
N LEU A 86 -15.93 7.28 -7.59
CA LEU A 86 -15.27 8.58 -7.74
C LEU A 86 -14.35 8.61 -8.98
N VAL A 87 -13.55 7.56 -9.17
CA VAL A 87 -12.65 7.44 -10.33
C VAL A 87 -13.45 7.27 -11.63
N LEU A 88 -14.56 6.53 -11.61
CA LEU A 88 -15.41 6.34 -12.79
C LEU A 88 -16.13 7.63 -13.19
N GLU A 89 -16.63 8.41 -12.23
CA GLU A 89 -17.32 9.67 -12.49
C GLU A 89 -16.34 10.74 -13.00
N GLN A 90 -15.16 10.86 -12.39
CA GLN A 90 -14.08 11.70 -12.90
C GLN A 90 -13.60 11.25 -14.28
N GLY A 91 -13.45 9.93 -14.47
CA GLY A 91 -13.07 9.33 -15.75
C GLY A 91 -14.12 9.56 -16.84
N LYS A 92 -15.41 9.52 -16.50
CA LYS A 92 -16.52 9.83 -17.40
C LYS A 92 -16.53 11.31 -17.76
N ASN A 93 -16.32 12.21 -16.82
CA ASN A 93 -16.18 13.64 -17.12
C ASN A 93 -14.94 13.92 -18.01
N LEU A 94 -13.86 13.17 -17.84
CA LEU A 94 -12.69 13.19 -18.73
C LEU A 94 -12.92 12.51 -20.09
N SER A 95 -13.82 11.54 -20.21
CA SER A 95 -14.12 10.85 -21.48
C SER A 95 -15.28 11.49 -22.25
N LEU A 96 -16.15 12.23 -21.55
CA LEU A 96 -17.16 13.14 -22.11
C LEU A 96 -16.52 14.39 -22.72
N LEU A 97 -15.22 14.64 -22.49
CA LEU A 97 -14.38 15.31 -23.49
C LEU A 97 -14.42 14.45 -24.74
N ASN A 98 -15.45 14.70 -25.53
CA ASN A 98 -15.77 14.02 -26.76
C ASN A 98 -14.50 14.00 -27.61
N VAL A 99 -13.84 12.84 -27.69
CA VAL A 99 -12.56 12.68 -28.40
C VAL A 99 -12.71 13.19 -29.83
N ASN A 100 -13.89 13.02 -30.43
CA ASN A 100 -14.23 13.54 -31.75
C ASN A 100 -14.35 15.07 -31.77
N ALA A 101 -14.83 15.71 -30.69
CA ALA A 101 -14.84 17.16 -30.55
C ALA A 101 -13.46 17.74 -30.22
N LEU A 102 -12.62 16.98 -29.51
CA LEU A 102 -11.22 17.32 -29.28
C LEU A 102 -10.44 17.24 -30.59
N GLU A 103 -10.63 16.17 -31.36
CA GLU A 103 -10.06 15.96 -32.69
C GLU A 103 -10.52 17.05 -33.66
N SER A 104 -11.81 17.38 -33.70
CA SER A 104 -12.31 18.46 -34.56
C SER A 104 -11.77 19.84 -34.15
N LYS A 105 -11.65 20.12 -32.86
CA LYS A 105 -11.01 21.36 -32.37
C LYS A 105 -9.51 21.39 -32.68
N PHE A 106 -8.81 20.28 -32.56
CA PHE A 106 -7.40 20.18 -32.95
C PHE A 106 -7.21 20.41 -34.45
N ASN A 107 -8.06 19.81 -35.28
CA ASN A 107 -8.02 20.00 -36.73
C ASN A 107 -8.37 21.44 -37.12
N LEU A 108 -9.32 22.08 -36.43
CA LEU A 108 -9.64 23.50 -36.62
C LEU A 108 -8.48 24.42 -36.20
N LEU A 109 -7.88 24.19 -35.03
CA LEU A 109 -6.70 24.93 -34.56
C LEU A 109 -5.52 24.74 -35.52
N PHE A 110 -5.30 23.53 -36.02
CA PHE A 110 -4.24 23.24 -36.97
C PHE A 110 -4.51 23.92 -38.32
N SER A 111 -5.75 23.91 -38.80
CA SER A 111 -6.16 24.61 -40.01
C SER A 111 -6.00 26.13 -39.88
N GLU A 112 -6.39 26.72 -38.75
CA GLU A 112 -6.18 28.15 -38.47
C GLU A 112 -4.69 28.50 -38.36
N LEU A 113 -3.90 27.67 -37.69
CA LEU A 113 -2.45 27.83 -37.56
C LEU A 113 -1.77 27.75 -38.92
N ASN A 114 -2.14 26.77 -39.75
CA ASN A 114 -1.61 26.61 -41.10
C ASN A 114 -2.03 27.80 -42.00
N ASN A 115 -3.26 28.28 -41.90
CA ASN A 115 -3.73 29.49 -42.58
C ASN A 115 -3.02 30.77 -42.10
N TYR A 116 -2.57 30.82 -40.85
CA TYR A 116 -1.78 31.93 -40.32
C TYR A 116 -0.33 31.86 -40.81
N LEU A 117 0.28 30.67 -40.85
CA LEU A 117 1.69 30.47 -41.23
C LEU A 117 1.92 30.49 -42.75
N THR A 118 0.92 30.09 -43.55
CA THR A 118 0.90 30.29 -45.01
C THR A 118 0.90 31.78 -45.40
N ARG A 119 0.33 32.68 -44.58
CA ARG A 119 0.47 34.14 -44.77
C ARG A 119 1.90 34.64 -44.58
N PHE A 120 2.75 33.86 -43.91
CA PHE A 120 4.17 34.10 -43.74
C PHE A 120 5.04 33.20 -44.64
N ASN A 121 4.47 32.57 -45.68
CA ASN A 121 5.15 31.67 -46.63
C ASN A 121 5.76 30.40 -45.98
N LEU A 122 5.24 29.97 -44.83
CA LEU A 122 5.64 28.72 -44.17
C LEU A 122 4.53 27.67 -44.36
N ASN A 123 4.75 26.68 -45.23
CA ASN A 123 3.84 25.54 -45.41
C ASN A 123 4.17 24.44 -44.38
N ILE A 124 3.16 23.99 -43.64
CA ILE A 124 3.26 22.95 -42.59
C ILE A 124 2.54 21.67 -43.07
N GLU A 125 2.35 21.53 -44.38
CA GLU A 125 1.66 20.38 -44.98
C GLU A 125 2.42 19.06 -44.84
N ASP A 126 3.74 19.08 -44.64
CA ASP A 126 4.56 17.86 -44.61
C ASP A 126 4.72 17.23 -43.23
N SER A 127 4.28 17.88 -42.15
CA SER A 127 4.29 17.30 -40.80
C SER A 127 2.94 16.67 -40.45
N ILE A 128 2.39 15.88 -41.38
CA ILE A 128 1.23 15.03 -41.10
C ILE A 128 1.70 14.01 -40.06
N ILE A 129 1.24 14.22 -38.82
CA ILE A 129 1.14 13.15 -37.85
C ILE A 129 0.21 12.13 -38.50
N ASN A 130 0.79 11.05 -39.07
CA ASN A 130 0.04 9.95 -39.64
C ASN A 130 -0.89 9.37 -38.57
N VAL A 131 -2.16 9.79 -38.59
CA VAL A 131 -3.21 9.33 -37.67
C VAL A 131 -3.38 7.79 -37.76
N GLU A 132 -3.04 7.22 -38.92
CA GLU A 132 -3.04 5.77 -39.16
C GLU A 132 -1.86 5.03 -38.48
N GLU A 133 -0.74 5.74 -38.26
CA GLU A 133 0.43 5.22 -37.55
C GLU A 133 0.24 5.39 -36.04
N PHE A 134 -0.39 6.49 -35.61
CA PHE A 134 -0.82 6.74 -34.23
C PHE A 134 -1.89 5.74 -33.76
N SER A 135 -2.82 5.34 -34.64
CA SER A 135 -3.87 4.35 -34.33
C SER A 135 -3.36 2.91 -34.27
N LYS A 136 -2.39 2.53 -35.13
CA LYS A 136 -1.72 1.22 -35.03
C LYS A 136 -0.85 1.12 -33.78
N GLN A 137 -0.19 2.22 -33.39
CA GLN A 137 0.62 2.28 -32.18
C GLN A 137 -0.24 2.29 -30.90
N SER A 138 -1.45 2.85 -30.94
CA SER A 138 -2.40 2.79 -29.82
C SER A 138 -3.03 1.41 -29.63
N VAL A 139 -3.29 0.65 -30.71
CA VAL A 139 -3.80 -0.73 -30.61
C VAL A 139 -2.76 -1.69 -30.01
N GLN A 140 -1.47 -1.50 -30.28
CA GLN A 140 -0.40 -2.26 -29.62
C GLN A 140 -0.13 -1.80 -28.17
N ALA A 141 -0.49 -0.56 -27.82
CA ALA A 141 -0.37 -0.06 -26.46
C ALA A 141 -1.39 -0.71 -25.51
N ILE A 142 -2.57 -1.12 -25.99
CA ILE A 142 -3.61 -1.73 -25.15
C ILE A 142 -3.13 -3.03 -24.47
N PRO A 143 -2.56 -4.04 -25.19
CA PRO A 143 -2.00 -5.23 -24.55
C PRO A 143 -0.84 -4.93 -23.58
N ILE A 144 -0.02 -3.92 -23.87
CA ILE A 144 1.13 -3.54 -23.03
C ILE A 144 0.64 -2.91 -21.72
N ILE A 145 -0.35 -2.02 -21.79
CA ILE A 145 -1.00 -1.40 -20.63
C ILE A 145 -1.77 -2.46 -19.82
N LEU A 146 -2.50 -3.37 -20.48
CA LEU A 146 -3.21 -4.44 -19.79
C LEU A 146 -2.25 -5.41 -19.08
N ASN A 147 -1.14 -5.78 -19.71
CA ASN A 147 -0.13 -6.63 -19.08
C ASN A 147 0.61 -5.91 -17.95
N SER A 148 0.90 -4.61 -18.08
CA SER A 148 1.55 -3.85 -17.00
C SER A 148 0.62 -3.65 -15.82
N VAL A 149 -0.64 -3.28 -16.06
CA VAL A 149 -1.68 -3.18 -15.03
C VAL A 149 -1.92 -4.54 -14.38
N GLY A 150 -2.06 -5.61 -15.17
CA GLY A 150 -2.21 -6.97 -14.66
C GLY A 150 -1.01 -7.43 -13.83
N GLY A 151 0.22 -7.09 -14.25
CA GLY A 151 1.44 -7.39 -13.51
C GLY A 151 1.55 -6.64 -12.18
N VAL A 152 1.18 -5.35 -12.17
CA VAL A 152 1.14 -4.51 -10.96
C VAL A 152 0.06 -5.03 -10.01
N LEU A 153 -1.15 -5.28 -10.51
CA LEU A 153 -2.26 -5.82 -9.71
C LEU A 153 -1.90 -7.19 -9.15
N GLY A 154 -1.32 -8.08 -9.96
CA GLY A 154 -0.89 -9.41 -9.51
C GLY A 154 0.16 -9.33 -8.39
N SER A 155 1.19 -8.49 -8.57
CA SER A 155 2.24 -8.28 -7.56
C SER A 155 1.68 -7.63 -6.28
N PHE A 156 0.78 -6.66 -6.44
CA PHE A 156 0.09 -6.01 -5.33
C PHE A 156 -0.79 -6.99 -4.55
N THR A 157 -1.59 -7.82 -5.24
CA THR A 157 -2.43 -8.84 -4.62
C THR A 157 -1.61 -9.86 -3.85
N LEU A 158 -0.48 -10.32 -4.42
CA LEU A 158 0.44 -11.22 -3.72
C LEU A 158 1.02 -10.59 -2.46
N GLY A 159 1.45 -9.32 -2.54
CA GLY A 159 1.93 -8.57 -1.38
C GLY A 159 0.86 -8.37 -0.31
N LEU A 160 -0.33 -7.93 -0.72
CA LEU A 160 -1.48 -7.71 0.16
C LEU A 160 -1.87 -9.00 0.90
N LEU A 161 -2.03 -10.11 0.18
CA LEU A 161 -2.39 -11.40 0.77
C LEU A 161 -1.30 -11.90 1.72
N SER A 162 -0.02 -11.72 1.36
CA SER A 162 1.11 -12.08 2.22
C SER A 162 1.10 -11.29 3.53
N VAL A 163 0.91 -9.97 3.46
CA VAL A 163 0.82 -9.10 4.64
C VAL A 163 -0.35 -9.51 5.52
N LEU A 164 -1.55 -9.72 4.95
CA LEU A 164 -2.73 -10.16 5.69
C LEU A 164 -2.49 -11.50 6.40
N PHE A 165 -1.87 -12.46 5.71
CA PHE A 165 -1.53 -13.75 6.29
C PHE A 165 -0.50 -13.63 7.43
N ILE A 166 0.53 -12.80 7.29
CA ILE A 166 1.49 -12.58 8.38
C ILE A 166 0.79 -11.89 9.56
N THR A 167 -0.08 -10.90 9.31
CA THR A 167 -0.88 -10.24 10.34
C THR A 167 -1.77 -11.24 11.09
N PHE A 168 -2.34 -12.23 10.42
CA PHE A 168 -3.09 -13.32 11.08
C PHE A 168 -2.24 -14.04 12.14
N PHE A 169 -1.03 -14.47 11.76
CA PHE A 169 -0.13 -15.16 12.69
C PHE A 169 0.31 -14.25 13.83
N PHE A 170 0.57 -12.98 13.54
CA PHE A 170 0.97 -12.03 14.56
C PHE A 170 -0.14 -11.77 15.57
N LEU A 171 -1.41 -11.69 15.13
CA LEU A 171 -2.55 -11.58 16.04
C LEU A 171 -2.73 -12.86 16.87
N ARG A 172 -2.75 -14.02 16.21
CA ARG A 172 -3.00 -15.32 16.84
C ARG A 172 -1.92 -15.73 17.84
N ASP A 173 -0.65 -15.54 17.48
CA ASP A 173 0.51 -16.05 18.21
C ASP A 173 1.39 -14.93 18.81
N SER A 174 0.83 -13.72 18.99
CA SER A 174 1.55 -12.52 19.50
C SER A 174 2.42 -12.80 20.74
N ILE A 175 1.93 -13.56 21.71
CA ILE A 175 2.65 -13.90 22.95
C ILE A 175 3.87 -14.79 22.68
N LYS A 176 3.78 -15.71 21.71
CA LYS A 176 4.92 -16.57 21.35
C LYS A 176 5.99 -15.74 20.66
N PHE A 177 5.60 -14.87 19.74
CA PHE A 177 6.52 -14.00 19.01
C PHE A 177 7.31 -13.08 19.94
N GLU A 178 6.63 -12.47 20.92
CA GLU A 178 7.27 -11.65 21.96
C GLU A 178 8.30 -12.45 22.76
N LYS A 179 7.97 -13.68 23.16
CA LYS A 179 8.90 -14.58 23.89
C LYS A 179 10.10 -14.97 23.04
N TRP A 180 9.91 -15.28 21.76
CA TRP A 180 11.01 -15.61 20.84
C TRP A 180 11.99 -14.46 20.68
N ILE A 181 11.50 -13.22 20.57
CA ILE A 181 12.35 -12.02 20.50
C ILE A 181 13.12 -11.85 21.82
N ILE A 182 12.46 -12.02 22.96
CA ILE A 182 13.11 -11.87 24.28
C ILE A 182 14.17 -12.95 24.53
N LEU A 183 14.00 -14.17 23.99
CA LEU A 183 14.96 -15.27 24.11
C LEU A 183 16.28 -15.00 23.36
N LEU A 184 16.29 -14.11 22.38
CA LEU A 184 17.52 -13.68 21.70
C LEU A 184 18.37 -12.73 22.57
N LEU A 185 17.79 -12.17 23.64
CA LEU A 185 18.50 -11.28 24.56
C LEU A 185 19.13 -12.06 25.74
N PRO A 186 20.27 -11.59 26.27
CA PRO A 186 20.84 -12.14 27.50
C PRO A 186 19.86 -12.08 28.67
N ASN A 187 19.86 -13.10 29.54
CA ASN A 187 18.93 -13.22 30.68
C ASN A 187 18.86 -11.97 31.58
N THR A 188 19.95 -11.21 31.68
CA THR A 188 20.03 -9.96 32.44
C THR A 188 19.07 -8.87 31.96
N TYR A 189 18.74 -8.83 30.65
CA TYR A 189 17.88 -7.80 30.07
C TYR A 189 16.44 -8.25 29.84
N THR A 190 16.14 -9.55 29.97
CA THR A 190 14.81 -10.14 29.65
C THR A 190 13.66 -9.47 30.38
N LYS A 191 13.79 -9.24 31.71
CA LYS A 191 12.74 -8.57 32.52
C LYS A 191 12.49 -7.14 32.06
N ARG A 192 13.56 -6.40 31.75
CA ARG A 192 13.48 -5.01 31.30
C ARG A 192 12.89 -4.92 29.89
N ALA A 193 13.31 -5.80 28.99
CA ALA A 193 12.79 -5.91 27.63
C ALA A 193 11.29 -6.23 27.62
N ASN A 194 10.84 -7.22 28.40
CA ASN A 194 9.43 -7.59 28.51
C ASN A 194 8.58 -6.43 29.04
N LYS A 195 9.07 -5.72 30.06
CA LYS A 195 8.39 -4.51 30.56
C LYS A 195 8.27 -3.45 29.46
N SER A 196 9.36 -3.16 28.75
CA SER A 196 9.35 -2.19 27.65
C SER A 196 8.39 -2.59 26.52
N PHE A 197 8.40 -3.85 26.08
CA PHE A 197 7.47 -4.36 25.06
C PHE A 197 6.01 -4.17 25.48
N ARG A 198 5.68 -4.47 26.75
CA ARG A 198 4.32 -4.29 27.26
C ARG A 198 3.89 -2.82 27.32
N GLU A 199 4.77 -1.93 27.76
CA GLU A 199 4.51 -0.49 27.77
C GLU A 199 4.32 0.06 26.34
N ILE A 200 5.20 -0.29 25.40
CA ILE A 200 5.10 0.11 23.98
C ILE A 200 3.76 -0.36 23.41
N ASN A 201 3.40 -1.62 23.63
CA ASN A 201 2.15 -2.20 23.17
C ASN A 201 0.92 -1.49 23.73
N ASN A 202 0.93 -1.17 25.02
CA ASN A 202 -0.18 -0.46 25.66
C ASN A 202 -0.29 0.99 25.18
N LEU A 203 0.84 1.69 25.04
CA LEU A 203 0.87 3.06 24.54
C LEU A 203 0.38 3.13 23.09
N LEU A 204 0.91 2.29 22.20
CA LEU A 204 0.49 2.27 20.80
C LEU A 204 -0.98 1.86 20.67
N SER A 205 -1.43 0.85 21.43
CA SER A 205 -2.84 0.44 21.38
C SER A 205 -3.79 1.57 21.78
N ARG A 206 -3.45 2.36 22.81
CA ARG A 206 -4.27 3.52 23.24
C ARG A 206 -4.19 4.66 22.24
N TYR A 207 -3.01 4.92 21.69
CA TYR A 207 -2.79 5.93 20.67
C TYR A 207 -3.59 5.64 19.39
N PHE A 208 -3.52 4.42 18.85
CA PHE A 208 -4.29 4.03 17.66
C PHE A 208 -5.79 4.05 17.89
N LEU A 209 -6.26 3.66 19.08
CA LEU A 209 -7.68 3.78 19.42
C LEU A 209 -8.13 5.24 19.44
N GLY A 210 -7.29 6.14 19.98
CA GLY A 210 -7.50 7.59 19.89
C GLY A 210 -7.54 8.10 18.46
N LEU A 211 -6.62 7.65 17.60
CA LEU A 211 -6.60 8.01 16.17
C LEU A 211 -7.85 7.54 15.43
N ILE A 212 -8.27 6.28 15.61
CA ILE A 212 -9.49 5.76 14.97
C ILE A 212 -10.71 6.58 15.41
N LEU A 213 -10.80 6.90 16.71
CA LEU A 213 -11.87 7.73 17.25
C LEU A 213 -11.82 9.14 16.64
N GLN A 214 -10.64 9.76 16.55
CA GLN A 214 -10.46 11.07 15.92
C GLN A 214 -10.86 11.08 14.45
N ILE A 215 -10.39 10.11 13.65
CA ILE A 215 -10.74 9.96 12.23
C ILE A 215 -12.26 9.78 12.08
N THR A 216 -12.88 8.97 12.95
CA THR A 216 -14.33 8.75 12.91
C THR A 216 -15.12 10.03 13.21
N ILE A 217 -14.69 10.82 14.21
CA ILE A 217 -15.32 12.12 14.51
C ILE A 217 -15.18 13.09 13.32
N LEU A 218 -13.97 13.21 12.76
CA LEU A 218 -13.70 14.07 11.60
C LEU A 218 -14.52 13.65 10.38
N PHE A 219 -14.60 12.34 10.12
CA PHE A 219 -15.39 11.78 9.03
C PHE A 219 -16.88 12.16 9.14
N ILE A 220 -17.48 11.99 10.32
CA ILE A 220 -18.88 12.36 10.56
C ILE A 220 -19.07 13.87 10.37
N PHE A 221 -18.18 14.68 10.95
CA PHE A 221 -18.25 16.14 10.86
C PHE A 221 -18.15 16.64 9.41
N TYR A 222 -17.17 16.17 8.64
CA TYR A 222 -17.00 16.54 7.24
C TYR A 222 -18.13 16.02 6.35
N THR A 223 -18.62 14.81 6.60
CA THR A 223 -19.76 14.27 5.85
C THR A 223 -20.99 15.17 6.03
N ILE A 224 -21.29 15.61 7.25
CA ILE A 224 -22.42 16.51 7.54
C ILE A 224 -22.24 17.85 6.82
N ILE A 225 -21.05 18.48 6.92
CA ILE A 225 -20.78 19.77 6.28
C ILE A 225 -20.90 19.68 4.75
N LEU A 226 -20.30 18.67 4.14
CA LEU A 226 -20.30 18.50 2.68
C LEU A 226 -21.69 18.15 2.14
N LEU A 227 -22.50 17.37 2.89
CA LEU A 227 -23.89 17.12 2.55
C LEU A 227 -24.75 18.38 2.62
N ILE A 228 -24.54 19.24 3.62
CA ILE A 228 -25.22 20.55 3.72
C ILE A 228 -24.87 21.44 2.53
N LEU A 229 -23.59 21.43 2.11
CA LEU A 229 -23.09 22.17 0.95
C LEU A 229 -23.45 21.53 -0.40
N ARG A 230 -24.09 20.34 -0.40
CA ARG A 230 -24.48 19.58 -1.60
C ARG A 230 -23.31 19.32 -2.57
N VAL A 231 -22.14 18.99 -2.02
CA VAL A 231 -20.97 18.60 -2.83
C VAL A 231 -21.17 17.18 -3.37
N GLU A 232 -20.89 16.97 -4.65
CA GLU A 232 -20.86 15.64 -5.27
C GLU A 232 -19.82 14.75 -4.58
N ASP A 233 -20.11 13.46 -4.41
CA ASP A 233 -19.23 12.52 -3.72
C ASP A 233 -18.81 12.94 -2.29
N ALA A 234 -19.65 13.71 -1.58
CA ALA A 234 -19.38 14.22 -0.23
C ALA A 234 -18.83 13.18 0.74
N ILE A 235 -19.33 11.94 0.69
CA ILE A 235 -18.89 10.83 1.55
C ILE A 235 -17.45 10.43 1.23
N VAL A 236 -17.09 10.35 -0.06
CA VAL A 236 -15.74 9.98 -0.50
C VAL A 236 -14.74 11.05 -0.10
N ILE A 237 -15.09 12.31 -0.32
CA ILE A 237 -14.24 13.46 0.02
C ILE A 237 -14.07 13.57 1.54
N ALA A 238 -15.15 13.46 2.32
CA ALA A 238 -15.09 13.45 3.77
C ALA A 238 -14.19 12.33 4.30
N PHE A 239 -14.31 11.14 3.70
CA PHE A 239 -13.50 9.99 4.05
C PHE A 239 -12.02 10.26 3.81
N LEU A 240 -11.64 10.69 2.60
CA LEU A 240 -10.25 11.01 2.27
C LEU A 240 -9.67 12.11 3.16
N CYS A 241 -10.45 13.17 3.42
CA CYS A 241 -10.01 14.27 4.27
C CYS A 241 -9.87 13.86 5.75
N SER A 242 -10.69 12.93 6.23
CA SER A 242 -10.56 12.41 7.59
C SER A 242 -9.37 11.47 7.78
N LEU A 243 -8.91 10.82 6.71
CA LEU A 243 -7.83 9.84 6.72
C LEU A 243 -6.44 10.48 6.58
N LEU A 244 -6.33 11.59 5.84
CA LEU A 244 -5.09 12.28 5.47
C LEU A 244 -4.62 13.26 6.57
#